data_AF-A0A427MD75-F1
#
_entry.id   AF-A0A427MD75-F1
#
_cell.length_a   1.000
_cell.length_b   1.000
_cell.length_c   1.000
_cell.angle_alpha   90.00
_cell.angle_beta   90.00
_cell.angle_gamma   90.00
#
_symmetry.space_group_name_H-M   'P 1'
#
loop_
_entity.id
_entity.type
_entity.pdbx_description
1 polymer ?
#
loop_
_entity_poly.entity_id
_entity_poly.type
_entity_poly.pdbx_seq_one_letter_code
_entity_poly.pdbx_strand_id
1 'polypeptide(L)'
;MTSIISICNLALASIGKDSINALSEPTVEARACNRLFAPARDALLQAYPWRFAGRTRSLAEIENDRPGEWAYAYDRPVDCLAIRGIRSTLDVKGDASVGGVFSGGASTSAAGMPMTPRAA
;
A
#
# COMPACT_ATOMS: atom_id res chain seq x y z
N MET A 1 6.06 10.46 -24.05
CA MET A 1 5.02 9.81 -23.23
C MET A 1 5.13 8.31 -23.49
N THR A 2 5.58 7.52 -22.52
CA THR A 2 5.77 6.07 -22.70
C THR A 2 4.43 5.35 -22.54
N SER A 3 3.95 4.71 -23.61
CA SER A 3 2.72 3.92 -23.59
C SER A 3 2.97 2.53 -23.00
N ILE A 4 1.92 1.89 -22.48
CA ILE A 4 2.00 0.48 -22.02
C ILE A 4 2.56 -0.41 -23.14
N ILE A 5 2.17 -0.15 -24.38
CA ILE A 5 2.68 -0.83 -25.58
C ILE A 5 4.20 -0.67 -25.71
N SER A 6 4.75 0.52 -25.49
CA SER A 6 6.21 0.73 -25.54
C SER A 6 6.96 -0.05 -24.46
N ILE A 7 6.38 -0.21 -23.26
CA ILE A 7 6.97 -1.01 -22.16
C ILE A 7 6.94 -2.50 -22.53
N CYS A 8 5.82 -2.98 -23.06
CA CYS A 8 5.70 -4.37 -23.52
C CYS A 8 6.68 -4.66 -24.67
N ASN A 9 6.84 -3.74 -25.63
CA ASN A 9 7.78 -3.90 -26.73
C ASN A 9 9.24 -3.91 -26.26
N LEU A 10 9.59 -3.12 -25.23
CA LEU A 10 10.91 -3.19 -24.60
C LEU A 10 11.16 -4.57 -23.96
N ALA A 11 10.15 -5.11 -23.27
CA ALA A 11 10.23 -6.43 -22.67
C ALA A 11 10.33 -7.54 -23.75
N LEU A 12 9.57 -7.45 -24.83
CA LEU A 12 9.63 -8.40 -25.95
C LEU A 12 10.98 -8.33 -26.67
N ALA A 13 11.52 -7.13 -26.89
CA ALA A 13 12.85 -6.94 -27.46
C ALA A 13 13.95 -7.59 -26.61
N SER A 14 13.81 -7.57 -25.26
CA SER A 14 14.76 -8.23 -24.36
C SER A 14 14.76 -9.77 -24.46
N ILE A 15 13.66 -10.36 -24.95
CA ILE A 15 13.49 -11.80 -25.13
C ILE A 15 13.74 -12.20 -26.61
N GLY A 16 13.92 -11.23 -27.51
CA GLY A 16 14.11 -11.44 -28.94
C GLY A 16 12.82 -11.80 -29.70
N LYS A 17 11.68 -11.31 -29.22
CA LYS A 17 10.37 -11.51 -29.86
C LYS A 17 9.93 -10.30 -30.67
N ASP A 18 9.02 -10.53 -31.62
CA ASP A 18 8.44 -9.47 -32.44
C ASP A 18 7.65 -8.46 -31.62
N SER A 19 7.71 -7.19 -32.04
CA SER A 19 6.98 -6.09 -31.42
C SER A 19 5.48 -6.17 -31.70
N ILE A 20 4.66 -5.80 -30.73
CA ILE A 20 3.21 -5.69 -30.86
C ILE A 20 2.78 -4.23 -31.09
N ASN A 21 1.71 -4.02 -31.86
CA ASN A 21 1.13 -2.69 -32.07
C ASN A 21 -0.02 -2.41 -31.10
N ALA A 22 -0.71 -3.45 -30.60
CA ALA A 22 -1.77 -3.30 -29.62
C ALA A 22 -1.82 -4.49 -28.65
N LEU A 23 -2.15 -4.22 -27.38
CA LEU A 23 -2.39 -5.27 -26.37
C LEU A 23 -3.61 -6.15 -26.67
N SER A 24 -4.47 -5.73 -27.61
CA SER A 24 -5.66 -6.47 -28.05
C SER A 24 -5.41 -7.37 -29.26
N GLU A 25 -4.18 -7.44 -29.78
CA GLU A 25 -3.88 -8.34 -30.90
C GLU A 25 -4.06 -9.81 -30.49
N PRO A 26 -4.56 -10.68 -31.39
CA PRO A 26 -4.76 -12.11 -31.10
C PRO A 26 -3.44 -12.91 -31.09
N THR A 27 -2.30 -12.28 -30.83
CA THR A 27 -1.00 -12.93 -30.72
C THR A 27 -0.82 -13.55 -29.33
N VAL A 28 0.09 -14.51 -29.20
CA VAL A 28 0.38 -15.14 -27.90
C VAL A 28 1.13 -14.15 -27.00
N GLU A 29 1.97 -13.34 -27.63
CA GLU A 29 2.81 -12.29 -27.04
C GLU A 29 1.96 -11.18 -26.40
N ALA A 30 0.96 -10.66 -27.13
CA ALA A 30 0.08 -9.62 -26.61
C ALA A 30 -0.73 -10.12 -25.39
N ARG A 31 -1.24 -11.36 -25.45
CA ARG A 31 -1.96 -11.98 -24.32
C ARG A 31 -1.05 -12.18 -23.10
N ALA A 32 0.17 -12.64 -23.31
CA ALA A 32 1.15 -12.79 -22.23
C ALA A 32 1.50 -11.44 -21.59
N CYS A 33 1.78 -10.43 -22.41
CA CYS A 33 2.10 -9.07 -21.93
C CYS A 33 0.94 -8.48 -21.13
N ASN A 34 -0.30 -8.59 -21.63
CA ASN A 34 -1.49 -8.08 -20.95
C ASN A 34 -1.70 -8.76 -19.58
N ARG A 35 -1.49 -10.07 -19.50
CA ARG A 35 -1.60 -10.83 -18.25
C ARG A 35 -0.50 -10.48 -17.24
N LEU A 36 0.73 -10.22 -17.69
CA LEU A 36 1.87 -9.98 -16.82
C LEU A 36 2.02 -8.53 -16.38
N PHE A 37 1.56 -7.58 -17.19
CA PHE A 37 1.78 -6.15 -16.94
C PHE A 37 1.15 -5.67 -15.63
N ALA A 38 -0.13 -5.99 -15.38
CA ALA A 38 -0.81 -5.53 -14.16
C ALA A 38 -0.20 -6.12 -12.87
N PRO A 39 0.02 -7.46 -12.76
CA PRO A 39 0.67 -8.04 -11.59
C PRO A 39 2.10 -7.52 -11.36
N ALA A 40 2.90 -7.35 -12.42
CA ALA A 40 4.27 -6.86 -12.28
C ALA A 40 4.31 -5.40 -11.78
N ARG A 41 3.41 -4.56 -12.29
CA ARG A 41 3.25 -3.17 -11.83
C ARG A 41 2.86 -3.13 -10.36
N ASP A 42 1.86 -3.90 -9.96
CA ASP A 42 1.33 -3.88 -8.61
C ASP A 42 2.35 -4.45 -7.61
N ALA A 43 3.08 -5.51 -7.97
CA ALA A 43 4.18 -6.04 -7.18
C ALA A 43 5.31 -5.02 -6.97
N LEU A 44 5.71 -4.28 -8.00
CA LEU A 44 6.73 -3.24 -7.90
C LEU A 44 6.27 -2.09 -6.98
N LEU A 45 5.00 -1.69 -7.08
CA LEU A 45 4.42 -0.66 -6.22
C LEU A 45 4.32 -1.09 -4.76
N GLN A 46 4.18 -2.39 -4.49
CA GLN A 46 4.18 -2.96 -3.15
C GLN A 46 5.59 -3.19 -2.58
N ALA A 47 6.59 -3.45 -3.44
CA ALA A 47 7.94 -3.83 -3.02
C ALA A 47 8.67 -2.76 -2.19
N TYR A 48 8.36 -1.47 -2.41
CA TYR A 48 8.99 -0.37 -1.69
C TYR A 48 7.98 0.73 -1.32
N PRO A 49 8.17 1.45 -0.20
CA PRO A 49 7.37 2.63 0.13
C PRO A 49 7.69 3.81 -0.79
N TRP A 50 7.24 3.74 -2.04
CA TRP A 50 7.34 4.84 -2.99
C TRP A 50 6.60 6.08 -2.48
N ARG A 51 7.25 7.23 -2.57
CA ARG A 51 6.71 8.52 -2.12
C ARG A 51 5.53 8.99 -2.97
N PHE A 52 5.51 8.68 -4.27
CA PHE A 52 4.42 9.05 -5.18
C PHE A 52 3.21 8.11 -5.09
N ALA A 53 3.40 6.87 -4.64
CA ALA A 53 2.35 5.86 -4.53
C ALA A 53 1.68 5.84 -3.15
N GLY A 54 2.14 6.67 -2.20
CA GLY A 54 1.51 6.82 -0.89
C GLY A 54 0.41 7.87 -0.94
N ARG A 55 -0.79 7.53 -0.50
CA ARG A 55 -1.88 8.48 -0.24
C ARG A 55 -2.45 8.23 1.14
N THR A 56 -2.77 9.30 1.85
CA THR A 56 -3.49 9.26 3.12
C THR A 56 -4.88 9.80 2.88
N ARG A 57 -5.90 9.05 3.30
CA ARG A 57 -7.31 9.43 3.18
C ARG A 57 -8.00 9.16 4.52
N SER A 58 -8.89 10.06 4.94
CA SER A 58 -9.82 9.81 6.03
C SER A 58 -10.93 8.89 5.54
N LEU A 59 -11.12 7.75 6.20
CA LEU A 59 -12.19 6.80 5.90
C LEU A 59 -13.38 7.06 6.83
N ALA A 60 -14.59 6.87 6.30
CA ALA A 60 -15.81 6.88 7.10
C ALA A 60 -15.97 5.53 7.80
N GLU A 61 -16.46 5.56 9.03
CA GLU A 61 -16.78 4.36 9.80
C GLU A 61 -17.99 3.64 9.19
N ILE A 62 -17.94 2.31 9.21
CA ILE A 62 -19.00 1.43 8.69
C ILE A 62 -19.56 0.58 9.81
N GLU A 63 -20.78 0.10 9.61
CA GLU A 63 -21.42 -0.87 10.50
C GLU A 63 -20.51 -2.08 10.75
N ASN A 64 -20.26 -2.33 12.02
CA ASN A 64 -19.35 -3.36 12.47
C ASN A 64 -20.13 -4.65 12.78
N ASP A 65 -19.88 -5.69 11.98
CA ASP A 65 -20.46 -7.03 12.13
C ASP A 65 -19.91 -7.78 13.37
N ARG A 66 -18.82 -7.31 13.98
CA ARG A 66 -18.17 -7.94 15.15
C ARG A 66 -17.81 -6.94 16.25
N PRO A 67 -18.81 -6.44 17.00
CA PRO A 67 -18.61 -5.46 18.06
C PRO A 67 -17.79 -6.00 19.26
N GLY A 68 -17.63 -7.31 19.40
CA GLY A 68 -16.88 -7.92 20.50
C GLY A 68 -15.36 -8.01 20.29
N GLU A 69 -14.88 -7.96 19.04
CA GLU A 69 -13.45 -8.13 18.70
C GLU A 69 -12.80 -6.80 18.30
N TRP A 70 -13.56 -5.91 17.66
CA TRP A 70 -13.05 -4.64 17.14
C TRP A 70 -14.01 -3.52 17.50
N ALA A 71 -13.48 -2.37 17.93
CA ALA A 71 -14.30 -1.20 18.28
C ALA A 71 -14.74 -0.39 17.05
N TYR A 72 -13.97 -0.42 15.96
CA TYR A 72 -14.18 0.39 14.76
C TYR A 72 -13.99 -0.45 13.50
N ALA A 73 -14.84 -0.22 12.49
CA ALA A 73 -14.74 -0.85 11.17
C ALA A 73 -14.66 0.20 10.06
N TYR A 74 -13.80 -0.03 9.07
CA TYR A 74 -13.57 0.88 7.95
C TYR A 74 -13.45 0.08 6.64
N ASP A 75 -13.96 0.64 5.53
CA ASP A 75 -13.81 0.00 4.21
C ASP A 75 -12.40 0.17 3.64
N ARG A 76 -11.90 -0.85 2.96
CA ARG A 76 -10.63 -0.76 2.23
C ARG A 76 -10.88 -0.11 0.87
N PRO A 77 -10.28 1.06 0.56
CA PRO A 77 -10.43 1.67 -0.75
C PRO A 77 -9.95 0.74 -1.87
N VAL A 78 -10.67 0.73 -3.00
CA VAL A 78 -10.36 -0.13 -4.16
C VAL A 78 -8.97 0.09 -4.74
N ASP A 79 -8.41 1.30 -4.58
CA ASP A 79 -7.08 1.67 -5.08
C ASP A 79 -5.94 1.29 -4.10
N CYS A 80 -6.26 0.76 -2.92
CA CYS A 80 -5.26 0.46 -1.89
C CYS A 80 -4.62 -0.91 -2.11
N LEU A 81 -3.43 -0.91 -2.71
CA LEU A 81 -2.60 -2.13 -2.88
C LEU A 81 -2.04 -2.67 -1.56
N ALA A 82 -1.64 -1.80 -0.63
CA ALA A 82 -1.12 -2.19 0.68
C ALA A 82 -1.38 -1.10 1.74
N ILE A 83 -1.79 -1.51 2.94
CA ILE A 83 -1.96 -0.60 4.09
C ILE A 83 -0.61 -0.45 4.78
N ARG A 84 -0.06 0.78 4.79
CA ARG A 84 1.27 1.06 5.37
C ARG A 84 1.23 1.43 6.85
N GLY A 85 0.13 2.03 7.30
CA GLY A 85 -0.03 2.45 8.69
C GLY A 85 -1.31 3.25 8.88
N ILE A 86 -1.84 3.19 10.09
CA ILE A 86 -2.97 4.00 10.54
C ILE A 86 -2.38 5.19 11.29
N ARG A 87 -2.79 6.41 10.93
CA ARG A 87 -2.38 7.62 11.65
C ARG A 87 -3.47 8.05 12.61
N SER A 88 -3.08 8.42 13.83
CA SER A 88 -3.96 9.10 14.76
C SER A 88 -4.20 10.54 14.31
N THR A 89 -5.39 11.07 14.58
CA THR A 89 -5.81 12.44 14.23
C THR A 89 -4.94 13.54 14.86
N LEU A 90 -4.14 13.23 15.87
CA LEU A 90 -3.22 14.16 16.54
C LEU A 90 -1.87 14.34 15.82
N ASP A 91 -1.54 13.50 14.83
CA ASP A 91 -0.31 13.59 14.03
C ASP A 91 -0.47 14.52 12.79
N VAL A 92 -1.57 15.29 12.72
CA VAL A 92 -1.77 16.30 11.68
C VAL A 92 -0.95 17.55 12.02
N LYS A 93 0.37 17.37 12.18
CA LYS A 93 1.29 18.48 12.02
C LYS A 93 1.55 18.59 10.53
N GLY A 94 0.87 19.56 9.92
CA GLY A 94 0.94 19.77 8.50
C GLY A 94 2.34 20.22 8.09
N ASP A 95 3.13 19.31 7.53
CA ASP A 95 4.12 19.59 6.51
C ASP A 95 4.72 18.32 5.85
N ALA A 96 4.78 18.39 4.53
CA ALA A 96 5.93 18.04 3.68
C ALA A 96 6.68 16.69 3.89
N SER A 97 6.47 15.77 2.94
CA SER A 97 7.57 15.23 2.12
C SER A 97 8.88 14.74 2.81
N VAL A 98 8.90 13.96 3.90
CA VAL A 98 10.14 13.28 4.37
C VAL A 98 9.71 11.98 5.07
N GLY A 99 10.11 10.77 4.64
CA GLY A 99 11.46 10.23 4.81
C GLY A 99 11.66 9.69 6.23
N GLY A 100 11.46 8.38 6.43
CA GLY A 100 12.06 7.59 7.52
C GLY A 100 11.57 7.81 8.96
N VAL A 101 10.86 6.82 9.50
CA VAL A 101 11.10 6.35 10.88
C VAL A 101 11.07 4.82 10.85
N PHE A 102 12.20 4.22 10.50
CA PHE A 102 12.57 2.92 11.08
C PHE A 102 13.30 3.27 12.38
N SER A 103 12.60 3.23 13.52
CA SER A 103 13.26 3.20 14.82
C SER A 103 13.05 1.82 15.41
N GLY A 104 14.06 0.97 15.26
CA GLY A 104 14.19 -0.23 16.07
C GLY A 104 14.51 0.15 17.51
N GLY A 105 13.90 -0.61 18.44
CA GLY A 105 14.43 -0.92 19.77
C GLY A 105 14.71 0.22 20.74
N ALA A 106 13.85 0.37 21.75
CA ALA A 106 14.28 0.30 23.15
C ALA A 106 13.07 0.05 24.06
N SER A 107 13.01 -1.17 24.60
CA SER A 107 12.29 -1.47 25.84
C SER A 107 12.77 -0.49 26.92
N THR A 108 11.87 0.29 27.50
CA THR A 108 12.07 0.84 28.85
C THR A 108 10.79 0.68 29.65
N SER A 109 10.89 -0.25 30.60
CA SER A 109 10.04 -0.43 31.76
C SER A 109 9.85 0.88 32.52
N ALA A 110 8.59 1.20 32.88
CA ALA A 110 8.29 1.97 34.08
C ALA A 110 6.88 1.58 34.55
N ALA A 111 6.84 0.57 35.42
CA ALA A 111 5.70 0.28 36.27
C ALA A 111 5.39 1.50 37.15
N GLY A 112 4.16 1.98 37.08
CA GLY A 112 3.63 3.03 37.94
C GLY A 112 2.15 2.75 38.23
N MET A 113 1.88 1.71 39.03
CA MET A 113 0.56 1.51 39.66
C MET A 113 0.46 2.45 40.87
N PRO A 114 -0.49 3.40 40.93
CA PRO A 114 -0.81 4.05 42.19
C PRO A 114 -1.62 3.10 43.06
N MET A 115 -0.99 2.60 44.12
CA MET A 115 -1.67 1.94 45.25
C MET A 115 -2.68 2.92 45.88
N THR A 116 -3.95 2.54 45.92
CA THR A 116 -4.94 3.13 46.83
C THR A 116 -4.88 2.41 48.19
N PRO A 117 -4.81 3.15 49.31
CA PRO A 117 -4.73 2.55 50.63
C PRO A 117 -6.09 2.03 51.10
N ARG A 118 -6.04 0.85 51.70
CA ARG A 118 -7.11 0.16 52.43
C ARG A 118 -7.51 0.98 53.68
N ALA A 119 -8.79 1.31 53.82
CA ALA A 119 -9.36 1.79 55.07
C ALA A 119 -10.70 1.08 55.33
N ALA A 120 -10.76 0.48 56.54
CA ALA A 120 -11.87 -0.03 57.36
C ALA A 120 -13.24 -0.30 56.72
#